data_AF-A0A2M9PFH6-F1
#
_entry.id   AF-A0A2M9PFH6-F1
#
_cell.length_a   1.000
_cell.length_b   1.000
_cell.length_c   1.000
_cell.angle_alpha   90.00
_cell.angle_beta   90.00
_cell.angle_gamma   90.00
#
_symmetry.space_group_name_H-M   'P 1'
#
loop_
_entity.id
_entity.type
_entity.pdbx_description
1 polymer ?
#
loop_
_entity_poly.entity_id
_entity_poly.type
_entity_poly.pdbx_seq_one_letter_code
_entity_poly.pdbx_strand_id
1 'polypeptide(L)'
;MTQASAQDRVFIFDTTLRDGEQSPGATMTLEEKLEIAALLDEMGVDIIEAGFPIASDGDFEAVSAIARQTRDAVICGLARANFKDIDRCWEAV
;
A
#
# COMPACT_ATOMS: atom_id res chain seq x y z
N MET A 1 29.96 20.59 -13.50
CA MET A 1 29.00 19.92 -12.60
C MET A 1 27.67 19.89 -13.31
N THR A 2 27.33 18.77 -13.93
CA THR A 2 26.01 18.57 -14.53
C THR A 2 24.99 18.46 -13.40
N GLN A 3 24.06 19.40 -13.34
CA GLN A 3 22.87 19.23 -12.50
C GLN A 3 22.11 18.03 -13.05
N ALA A 4 22.02 16.94 -12.28
CA ALA A 4 21.11 15.87 -12.58
C ALA A 4 19.69 16.46 -12.55
N SER A 5 19.01 16.45 -13.69
CA SER A 5 17.60 16.81 -13.77
C SER A 5 16.79 15.92 -12.82
N ALA A 6 15.73 16.46 -12.21
CA ALA A 6 14.81 15.71 -11.35
C ALA A 6 14.09 14.52 -12.03
N GLN A 7 14.45 14.19 -13.28
CA GLN A 7 13.84 13.19 -14.14
C GLN A 7 14.50 11.79 -14.08
N ASP A 8 15.63 11.63 -13.40
CA ASP A 8 16.34 10.33 -13.34
C ASP A 8 15.92 9.43 -12.15
N ARG A 9 15.00 9.89 -11.29
CA ARG A 9 14.53 9.10 -10.14
C ARG A 9 13.45 8.10 -10.58
N VAL A 10 13.74 6.81 -10.42
CA VAL A 10 12.75 5.74 -10.53
C VAL A 10 12.01 5.65 -9.20
N PHE A 11 10.68 5.62 -9.26
CA PHE A 11 9.83 5.37 -8.10
C PHE A 11 9.53 3.87 -8.00
N ILE A 12 9.64 3.34 -6.79
CA ILE A 12 9.32 1.95 -6.47
C ILE A 12 7.91 1.89 -5.92
N PHE A 13 7.04 1.24 -6.68
CA PHE A 13 5.70 0.87 -6.27
C PHE A 13 5.71 -0.60 -5.87
N ASP A 14 5.53 -0.88 -4.59
CA ASP A 14 5.47 -2.24 -4.06
C ASP A 14 4.01 -2.69 -3.89
N THR A 15 3.72 -3.91 -4.34
CA THR A 15 2.38 -4.54 -4.24
C THR A 15 2.41 -5.84 -3.42
N THR A 16 3.41 -6.01 -2.56
CA THR A 16 3.56 -7.23 -1.74
C THR A 16 2.33 -7.49 -0.88
N LEU A 17 1.75 -6.42 -0.30
CA LEU A 17 0.59 -6.50 0.60
C LEU A 17 -0.76 -6.64 -0.11
N ARG A 18 -0.81 -6.51 -1.44
CA ARG A 18 -2.04 -6.68 -2.23
C ARG A 18 -1.92 -7.82 -3.23
N ASP A 19 -1.11 -7.67 -4.27
CA ASP A 19 -0.99 -8.70 -5.31
C ASP A 19 -0.16 -9.89 -4.82
N GLY A 20 0.86 -9.63 -3.97
CA GLY A 20 1.66 -10.68 -3.35
C GLY A 20 0.83 -11.61 -2.47
N GLU A 21 -0.03 -11.05 -1.60
CA GLU A 21 -0.93 -11.81 -0.72
C GLU A 21 -1.89 -12.74 -1.48
N GLN A 22 -2.27 -12.40 -2.72
CA GLN A 22 -3.15 -13.24 -3.54
C GLN A 22 -2.50 -14.55 -4.01
N SER A 23 -1.20 -14.73 -3.76
CA SER A 23 -0.48 -15.96 -4.06
C SER A 23 -0.92 -17.11 -3.14
N PRO A 24 -1.10 -18.34 -3.65
CA PRO A 24 -1.47 -19.49 -2.82
C PRO A 24 -0.49 -19.71 -1.66
N GLY A 25 -1.01 -19.71 -0.43
CA GLY A 25 -0.20 -19.89 0.78
C GLY A 25 0.50 -18.64 1.31
N ALA A 26 0.23 -17.46 0.72
CA ALA A 26 0.81 -16.17 1.13
C ALA A 26 -0.21 -15.26 1.84
N THR A 27 -1.34 -15.80 2.31
CA THR A 27 -2.34 -15.05 3.09
C THR A 27 -1.72 -14.51 4.36
N MET A 28 -1.93 -13.22 4.63
CA MET A 28 -1.32 -12.54 5.76
C MET A 28 -2.36 -12.18 6.82
N THR A 29 -2.00 -12.23 8.09
CA THR A 29 -2.80 -11.59 9.15
C THR A 29 -2.61 -10.07 9.12
N LEU A 30 -3.47 -9.35 9.84
CA LEU A 30 -3.34 -7.90 9.99
C LEU A 30 -1.96 -7.52 10.58
N GLU A 31 -1.50 -8.26 11.59
CA GLU A 31 -0.22 -8.04 12.24
C GLU A 31 0.95 -8.26 11.27
N GLU A 32 0.92 -9.34 10.48
CA GLU A 32 1.93 -9.61 9.45
C GLU A 32 1.97 -8.51 8.39
N LYS A 33 0.80 -8.00 7.97
CA LYS A 33 0.71 -6.86 7.05
C LYS A 33 1.34 -5.59 7.62
N LEU A 34 1.10 -5.29 8.89
CA LEU A 34 1.70 -4.12 9.56
C LEU A 34 3.22 -4.27 9.69
N GLU A 35 3.72 -5.46 10.04
CA GLU A 35 5.16 -5.72 10.11
C GLU A 35 5.84 -5.54 8.75
N ILE A 36 5.27 -6.13 7.70
CA ILE A 36 5.80 -6.01 6.33
C ILE A 36 5.72 -4.56 5.84
N ALA A 37 4.60 -3.84 6.09
CA ALA A 37 4.47 -2.44 5.71
C ALA A 37 5.54 -1.56 6.36
N ALA A 38 5.86 -1.79 7.65
CA ALA A 38 6.91 -1.07 8.34
C ALA A 38 8.30 -1.37 7.75
N LEU A 39 8.56 -2.62 7.36
CA LEU A 39 9.81 -3.00 6.69
C LEU A 39 9.94 -2.33 5.32
N LEU A 40 8.87 -2.31 4.51
CA LEU A 40 8.87 -1.65 3.20
C LEU A 40 9.10 -0.14 3.32
N ASP A 41 8.50 0.51 4.32
CA ASP A 41 8.70 1.93 4.63
C ASP A 41 10.16 2.19 5.04
N GLU A 42 10.74 1.38 5.94
CA GLU A 42 12.14 1.48 6.36
C GLU A 42 13.13 1.24 5.20
N MET A 43 12.79 0.33 4.28
CA MET A 43 13.57 0.06 3.08
C MET A 43 13.58 1.24 2.09
N GLY A 44 12.73 2.25 2.28
CA GLY A 44 12.65 3.43 1.43
C GLY A 44 11.87 3.20 0.14
N VAL A 45 10.88 2.30 0.15
CA VAL A 45 9.91 2.15 -0.94
C VAL A 45 9.10 3.44 -1.05
N ASP A 46 8.86 3.92 -2.27
CA ASP A 46 8.15 5.18 -2.47
C ASP A 46 6.64 5.05 -2.27
N ILE A 47 6.06 3.92 -2.72
CA ILE A 47 4.62 3.68 -2.68
C ILE A 47 4.35 2.24 -2.26
N ILE A 48 3.45 2.04 -1.31
CA ILE A 48 3.02 0.72 -0.83
C ILE A 48 1.53 0.53 -1.16
N GLU A 49 1.19 -0.45 -2.01
CA GLU A 49 -0.19 -0.88 -2.24
C GLU A 49 -0.64 -1.78 -1.08
N ALA A 50 -1.35 -1.19 -0.12
CA ALA A 50 -1.66 -1.79 1.18
C ALA A 50 -2.85 -2.77 1.15
N GLY A 51 -3.63 -2.81 0.05
CA GLY A 51 -4.75 -3.74 -0.07
C GLY A 51 -5.87 -3.24 -0.99
N PHE A 52 -7.04 -3.86 -0.87
CA PHE A 52 -8.25 -3.52 -1.62
C PHE A 52 -9.43 -3.19 -0.67
N PRO A 53 -9.59 -1.94 -0.22
CA PRO A 53 -10.46 -1.57 0.91
C PRO A 53 -11.94 -1.95 0.80
N ILE A 54 -12.48 -2.07 -0.42
CA ILE A 54 -13.89 -2.46 -0.63
C ILE A 54 -14.11 -3.99 -0.57
N ALA A 55 -13.04 -4.79 -0.61
CA ALA A 55 -13.15 -6.24 -0.70
C ALA A 55 -13.76 -6.83 0.59
N SER A 56 -13.37 -6.29 1.74
CA SER A 56 -13.91 -6.65 3.05
C SER A 56 -13.66 -5.54 4.07
N ASP A 57 -14.36 -5.58 5.21
CA ASP A 57 -14.05 -4.66 6.32
C ASP A 57 -12.65 -4.93 6.90
N GLY A 58 -12.17 -6.17 6.85
CA GLY A 58 -10.81 -6.51 7.26
C GLY A 58 -9.75 -5.88 6.36
N ASP A 59 -9.97 -5.85 5.03
CA ASP A 59 -9.09 -5.14 4.11
C ASP A 59 -9.10 -3.63 4.33
N PHE A 60 -10.27 -3.06 4.61
CA PHE A 60 -10.41 -1.64 4.97
C PHE A 60 -9.62 -1.31 6.24
N GLU A 61 -9.80 -2.10 7.29
CA GLU A 61 -9.09 -1.92 8.57
C GLU A 61 -7.59 -2.09 8.41
N ALA A 62 -7.14 -3.05 7.61
CA ALA A 62 -5.72 -3.25 7.30
C ALA A 62 -5.11 -2.05 6.59
N VAL A 63 -5.74 -1.57 5.51
CA VAL A 63 -5.25 -0.41 4.76
C VAL A 63 -5.22 0.83 5.66
N SER A 64 -6.27 1.05 6.48
CA SER A 64 -6.32 2.19 7.41
C SER A 64 -5.29 2.12 8.52
N ALA A 65 -5.02 0.93 9.05
CA ALA A 65 -3.98 0.75 10.05
C ALA A 65 -2.58 1.00 9.46
N ILE A 66 -2.30 0.50 8.25
CA ILE A 66 -1.06 0.75 7.53
C ILE A 66 -0.88 2.24 7.24
N ALA A 67 -1.91 2.90 6.70
CA ALA A 67 -1.89 4.35 6.43
C ALA A 67 -1.55 5.20 7.65
N ARG A 68 -2.04 4.80 8.84
CA ARG A 68 -1.76 5.52 10.10
C ARG A 68 -0.35 5.30 10.64
N GLN A 69 0.29 4.18 10.35
CA GLN A 69 1.61 3.87 10.90
C GLN A 69 2.76 4.29 9.98
N THR A 70 2.53 4.28 8.66
CA THR A 70 3.54 4.60 7.64
C THR A 70 3.98 6.04 7.77
N ARG A 71 5.29 6.28 7.64
CA ARG A 71 5.90 7.58 7.88
C ARG A 71 6.34 8.27 6.60
N ASP A 72 6.98 7.52 5.71
CA ASP A 72 7.70 8.08 4.57
C ASP A 72 7.06 7.70 3.22
N ALA A 73 6.65 6.44 3.06
CA ALA A 73 6.02 5.93 1.85
C ALA A 73 4.60 6.47 1.65
N VAL A 74 4.19 6.64 0.39
CA VAL A 74 2.80 6.94 0.03
C VAL A 74 1.98 5.65 0.09
N ILE A 75 0.88 5.67 0.84
CA ILE A 75 -0.03 4.52 0.88
C ILE A 75 -1.03 4.57 -0.27
N CYS A 76 -1.17 3.43 -0.95
CA CYS A 76 -2.08 3.22 -2.06
C CYS A 76 -3.08 2.11 -1.71
N GLY A 77 -4.37 2.36 -1.93
CA GLY A 77 -5.40 1.33 -1.94
C GLY A 77 -5.89 1.07 -3.36
N LEU A 78 -6.18 -0.20 -3.69
CA LEU A 78 -6.81 -0.54 -4.96
C LEU A 78 -8.29 -0.10 -4.94
N ALA A 79 -8.77 0.40 -6.08
CA ALA A 79 -10.21 0.63 -6.30
C ALA A 79 -10.58 0.22 -7.73
N ARG A 80 -11.76 -0.40 -7.92
CA ARG A 80 -12.33 -0.52 -9.27
C ARG A 80 -12.86 0.84 -9.72
N ALA A 81 -13.08 1.01 -11.03
CA ALA A 81 -13.60 2.25 -11.62
C ALA A 81 -15.11 2.46 -11.36
N ASN A 82 -15.50 2.60 -10.09
CA ASN A 82 -16.85 2.96 -9.67
C ASN A 82 -16.81 3.83 -8.40
N PHE A 83 -17.84 4.66 -8.19
CA PHE A 83 -17.85 5.62 -7.09
C PHE A 83 -17.70 4.99 -5.70
N LYS A 84 -18.39 3.88 -5.42
CA LYS A 84 -18.35 3.25 -4.09
C LYS A 84 -16.97 2.72 -3.73
N ASP A 85 -16.28 2.09 -4.69
CA ASP A 85 -14.92 1.62 -4.51
C ASP A 85 -13.94 2.78 -4.28
N ILE A 86 -14.09 3.87 -5.04
CA ILE A 86 -13.24 5.07 -4.91
C ILE A 86 -13.46 5.73 -3.54
N ASP A 87 -14.72 5.94 -3.15
CA ASP A 87 -15.08 6.54 -1.87
C ASP A 87 -14.55 5.70 -0.70
N ARG A 88 -14.74 4.37 -0.76
CA ARG A 88 -14.25 3.46 0.27
C ARG A 88 -12.73 3.44 0.35
N CYS A 89 -12.03 3.53 -0.78
CA CYS A 89 -10.58 3.61 -0.80
C CYS A 89 -10.08 4.94 -0.22
N TRP A 90 -10.76 6.06 -0.53
CA TRP A 90 -10.45 7.37 0.02
C TRP A 90 -10.62 7.42 1.54
N GLU A 91 -11.65 6.76 2.08
CA GLU A 91 -11.86 6.65 3.54
C GLU A 91 -10.78 5.83 4.26
N ALA A 92 -10.05 4.97 3.53
CA ALA A 92 -9.09 4.04 4.10
C ALA A 92 -7.68 4.62 4.23
N VAL A 93 -7.31 5.64 3.44
CA VAL A 93 -5.93 6.18 3.35
C VAL A 93 -5.76 7.51 4.06
#